data_AF-A0A1T4SHV4-F1
#
_entry.id   AF-A0A1T4SHV4-F1
#
_cell.length_a   1.000
_cell.length_b   1.000
_cell.length_c   1.000
_cell.angle_alpha   90.00
_cell.angle_beta   90.00
_cell.angle_gamma   90.00
#
_symmetry.space_group_name_H-M   'P 1'
#
loop_
_entity.id
_entity.type
_entity.pdbx_description
1 polymer ?
#
loop_
_entity_poly.entity_id
_entity_poly.type
_entity_poly.pdbx_seq_one_letter_code
_entity_poly.pdbx_strand_id
1 'polypeptide(L)'
;MKAELFFDTEMVKLLRVIQRQDATNAKLLLAQGVDLNIVGDEGITPLLWLIMQKNVSAVELALQLGADANFPAMVTINREGPKPAQPLAIIAGDGDNQLFSLLLKYGASPDSRDESTGQPAIFGTIGHDNWQQFNLLLEYGVDINATDNSKRNAALYAASLMKYDFVIKMLALGIEYDIPNKGGVTLAHAIETDFNNHRRNPNFKLSDEVRLAKKMLEDKGISFPPPTPKEIRAQRNQ
;
A
#
# COMPACT_ATOMS: atom_id res chain seq x y z
N MET A 1 6.84 17.08 -15.39
CA MET A 1 7.63 17.72 -14.32
C MET A 1 9.08 17.79 -14.77
N LYS A 2 9.81 18.88 -14.51
CA LYS A 2 11.20 19.02 -15.00
C LYS A 2 12.17 18.20 -14.13
N ALA A 3 13.07 17.42 -14.74
CA ALA A 3 14.03 16.59 -14.01
C ALA A 3 15.12 17.43 -13.32
N GLU A 4 15.41 18.60 -13.87
CA GLU A 4 16.40 19.57 -13.40
C GLU A 4 16.06 20.19 -12.04
N LEU A 5 14.84 19.96 -11.56
CA LEU A 5 14.41 20.37 -10.22
C LEU A 5 14.87 19.40 -9.13
N PHE A 6 15.27 18.17 -9.49
CA PHE A 6 15.56 17.10 -8.53
C PHE A 6 16.95 16.50 -8.68
N PHE A 7 17.58 16.65 -9.85
CA PHE A 7 18.80 15.93 -10.16
C PHE A 7 19.83 16.81 -10.86
N ASP A 8 21.10 16.41 -10.73
CA ASP A 8 22.21 17.02 -11.44
C ASP A 8 22.12 16.82 -12.96
N THR A 9 23.06 17.45 -13.67
CA THR A 9 23.07 17.45 -15.14
C THR A 9 23.28 16.05 -15.73
N GLU A 10 24.07 15.18 -15.10
CA GLU A 10 24.37 13.84 -15.64
C GLU A 10 23.17 12.91 -15.47
N MET A 11 22.50 12.96 -14.32
CA MET A 11 21.25 12.24 -14.11
C MET A 11 20.13 12.74 -15.02
N VAL A 12 19.99 14.05 -15.22
CA VAL A 12 19.01 14.60 -16.18
C VAL A 12 19.28 14.10 -17.60
N LYS A 13 20.55 14.03 -18.03
CA LYS A 13 20.91 13.43 -19.33
C LYS A 13 20.49 11.96 -19.39
N LEU A 14 20.78 11.18 -18.36
CA LEU A 14 20.40 9.76 -18.27
C LEU A 14 18.88 9.58 -18.38
N LEU A 15 18.10 10.34 -17.59
CA LEU A 15 16.65 10.27 -17.62
C LEU A 15 16.08 10.63 -19.01
N ARG A 16 16.63 11.64 -19.70
CA ARG A 16 16.20 12.00 -21.05
C ARG A 16 16.50 10.91 -22.09
N VAL A 17 17.63 10.22 -22.00
CA VAL A 17 17.92 9.10 -22.94
C VAL A 17 17.03 7.90 -22.64
N ILE A 18 16.72 7.61 -21.37
CA ILE A 18 15.75 6.58 -20.98
C ILE A 18 14.34 6.92 -21.51
N GLN A 19 13.89 8.17 -21.38
CA GLN A 19 12.60 8.61 -21.93
C GLN A 19 12.51 8.45 -23.45
N ARG A 20 13.63 8.59 -24.16
CA ARG A 20 13.75 8.38 -25.61
C ARG A 20 13.94 6.91 -26.00
N GLN A 21 13.95 5.99 -25.03
CA GLN A 21 14.18 4.56 -25.22
C GLN A 21 15.57 4.23 -25.81
N ASP A 22 16.55 5.10 -25.57
CA ASP A 22 17.91 4.92 -26.05
C ASP A 22 18.75 4.11 -25.05
N ALA A 23 18.52 2.80 -25.05
CA ALA A 23 19.19 1.87 -24.15
C ALA A 23 20.72 1.86 -24.32
N THR A 24 21.22 2.15 -25.53
CA THR A 24 22.66 2.16 -25.82
C THR A 24 23.35 3.31 -25.11
N ASN A 25 22.84 4.53 -25.28
CA ASN A 25 23.41 5.70 -24.59
C ASN A 25 23.15 5.68 -23.08
N ALA A 26 22.02 5.12 -22.65
CA ALA A 26 21.76 4.92 -21.22
C ALA A 26 22.83 4.01 -20.58
N LYS A 27 23.15 2.87 -21.21
CA LYS A 27 24.22 1.97 -20.75
C LYS A 27 25.60 2.65 -20.72
N LEU A 28 25.90 3.51 -21.69
CA LEU A 28 27.15 4.27 -21.71
C LEU A 28 27.24 5.22 -20.51
N LEU A 29 26.17 5.96 -20.20
CA LEU A 29 26.14 6.88 -19.06
C LEU A 29 26.23 6.13 -17.72
N LEU A 30 25.56 4.99 -17.58
CA LEU A 30 25.68 4.12 -16.41
C LEU A 30 27.12 3.60 -16.25
N ALA A 31 27.78 3.21 -17.34
CA ALA A 31 29.18 2.78 -17.31
C ALA A 31 30.16 3.91 -16.95
N GLN A 32 29.74 5.18 -17.06
CA GLN A 32 30.49 6.35 -16.60
C GLN A 32 30.25 6.65 -15.11
N GLY A 33 29.43 5.85 -14.42
CA GLY A 33 29.21 5.94 -12.98
C GLY A 33 27.95 6.68 -12.55
N VAL A 34 27.03 7.03 -13.47
CA VAL A 34 25.72 7.55 -13.10
C VAL A 34 24.89 6.42 -12.47
N ASP A 35 24.33 6.64 -11.28
CA ASP A 35 23.57 5.63 -10.54
C ASP A 35 22.07 5.96 -10.52
N LEU A 36 21.22 5.00 -10.95
CA LEU A 36 19.75 5.13 -10.95
C LEU A 36 19.14 5.02 -9.54
N ASN A 37 19.90 4.55 -8.55
CA ASN A 37 19.44 4.29 -7.19
C ASN A 37 19.93 5.38 -6.22
N ILE A 38 19.64 6.63 -6.58
CA ILE A 38 19.93 7.81 -5.76
C ILE A 38 18.65 8.49 -5.31
N VAL A 39 18.76 9.26 -4.23
CA VAL A 39 17.72 10.18 -3.78
C VAL A 39 18.12 11.58 -4.22
N GLY A 40 17.34 12.18 -5.11
CA GLY A 40 17.48 13.57 -5.54
C GLY A 40 16.86 14.56 -4.56
N ASP A 41 16.74 15.82 -4.99
CA ASP A 41 16.08 16.85 -4.19
C ASP A 41 14.61 16.50 -3.93
N GLU A 42 14.07 17.01 -2.82
CA GLU A 42 12.73 16.68 -2.31
C GLU A 42 12.49 15.18 -2.06
N GLY A 43 13.54 14.37 -2.09
CA GLY A 43 13.45 12.95 -1.85
C GLY A 43 13.04 12.11 -3.07
N ILE A 44 13.02 12.70 -4.26
CA ILE A 44 12.58 12.02 -5.48
C ILE A 44 13.70 11.13 -6.03
N THR A 45 13.39 9.87 -6.34
CA THR A 45 14.33 8.95 -7.00
C THR A 45 14.17 9.01 -8.52
N PRO A 46 15.19 8.66 -9.32
CA PRO A 46 15.08 8.57 -10.78
C PRO A 46 13.89 7.71 -11.23
N LEU A 47 13.68 6.56 -10.58
CA LEU A 47 12.55 5.67 -10.86
C LEU A 47 11.20 6.32 -10.52
N LEU A 48 11.07 6.96 -9.35
CA LEU A 48 9.84 7.65 -8.97
C LEU A 48 9.54 8.82 -9.91
N TRP A 49 10.55 9.58 -10.35
CA TRP A 49 10.35 10.66 -11.30
C TRP A 49 9.78 10.15 -12.64
N LEU A 50 10.28 9.02 -13.14
CA LEU A 50 9.77 8.37 -14.35
C LEU A 50 8.33 7.86 -14.18
N ILE A 51 8.01 7.27 -13.02
CA ILE A 51 6.66 6.89 -12.61
C ILE A 51 5.72 8.10 -12.68
N MET A 52 6.11 9.23 -12.10
CA MET A 52 5.32 10.48 -12.09
C MET A 52 5.14 11.09 -13.49
N GLN A 53 6.01 10.76 -14.45
CA GLN A 53 5.81 11.15 -15.85
C GLN A 53 4.78 10.27 -16.58
N LYS A 54 4.25 9.21 -15.94
CA LYS A 54 3.31 8.23 -16.52
C LYS A 54 3.83 7.59 -17.81
N ASN A 55 5.14 7.43 -17.94
CA ASN A 55 5.78 6.82 -19.11
C ASN A 55 6.24 5.39 -18.77
N VAL A 56 5.33 4.42 -18.93
CA VAL A 56 5.56 3.01 -18.57
C VAL A 56 6.77 2.42 -19.30
N SER A 57 6.99 2.74 -20.58
CA SER A 57 8.15 2.26 -21.34
C SER A 57 9.48 2.78 -20.79
N ALA A 58 9.51 4.04 -20.32
CA ALA A 58 10.69 4.60 -19.69
C ALA A 58 10.96 3.98 -18.31
N VAL A 59 9.90 3.68 -17.55
CA VAL A 59 10.01 2.92 -16.29
C VAL A 59 10.55 1.53 -16.55
N GLU A 60 10.01 0.80 -17.53
CA GLU A 60 10.49 -0.55 -17.89
C GLU A 60 11.97 -0.53 -18.28
N LEU A 61 12.37 0.41 -19.13
CA LEU A 61 13.78 0.52 -19.51
C LEU A 61 14.68 0.84 -18.31
N ALA A 62 14.26 1.74 -17.41
CA ALA A 62 15.04 2.02 -16.20
C ALA A 62 15.22 0.78 -15.32
N LEU A 63 14.17 -0.04 -15.14
CA LEU A 63 14.23 -1.30 -14.40
C LEU A 63 15.17 -2.31 -15.08
N GLN A 64 15.10 -2.44 -16.41
CA GLN A 64 16.04 -3.27 -17.20
C GLN A 64 17.49 -2.82 -17.08
N LEU A 65 17.71 -1.53 -16.84
CA LEU A 65 19.03 -0.92 -16.67
C LEU A 65 19.53 -0.95 -15.21
N GLY A 66 18.78 -1.55 -14.29
CA GLY A 66 19.20 -1.75 -12.91
C GLY A 66 18.67 -0.71 -11.91
N ALA A 67 17.65 0.07 -12.26
CA ALA A 67 16.86 0.75 -11.24
C ALA A 67 16.22 -0.30 -10.32
N ASP A 68 16.44 -0.18 -9.02
CA ASP A 68 15.86 -1.07 -8.02
C ASP A 68 14.41 -0.65 -7.75
N ALA A 69 13.50 -1.57 -8.05
CA ALA A 69 12.06 -1.39 -7.86
C ALA A 69 11.65 -1.17 -6.39
N ASN A 70 12.54 -1.47 -5.44
CA ASN A 70 12.36 -1.28 -4.00
C ASN A 70 13.09 -0.06 -3.45
N PHE A 71 13.89 0.65 -4.27
CA PHE A 71 14.68 1.78 -3.79
C PHE A 71 13.76 2.91 -3.31
N PRO A 72 13.78 3.24 -1.99
CA PRO A 72 12.77 4.10 -1.41
C PRO A 72 13.00 5.56 -1.77
N ALA A 73 11.92 6.23 -2.15
CA ALA A 73 11.89 7.70 -2.17
C ALA A 73 11.70 8.23 -0.75
N MET A 74 12.04 9.50 -0.54
CA MET A 74 11.92 10.17 0.75
C MET A 74 10.73 11.14 0.71
N VAL A 75 9.56 10.68 1.15
CA VAL A 75 8.30 11.43 1.03
C VAL A 75 8.01 12.19 2.32
N THR A 76 7.68 13.48 2.20
CA THR A 76 7.25 14.32 3.33
C THR A 76 5.74 14.51 3.29
N ILE A 77 5.03 13.91 4.25
CA ILE A 77 3.58 14.13 4.41
C ILE A 77 3.24 14.95 5.67
N ASN A 78 4.14 14.97 6.67
CA ASN A 78 3.87 15.49 8.01
C ASN A 78 5.04 16.35 8.53
N ARG A 79 4.87 16.92 9.74
CA ARG A 79 5.91 17.72 10.44
C ARG A 79 7.11 16.91 10.94
N GLU A 80 7.10 15.59 10.79
CA GLU A 80 8.16 14.69 11.27
C GLU A 80 9.34 14.54 10.28
N GLY A 81 9.29 15.29 9.16
CA GLY A 81 10.29 15.23 8.10
C GLY A 81 10.05 14.09 7.10
N PRO A 82 10.91 13.98 6.08
CA PRO A 82 10.77 12.96 5.05
C PRO A 82 10.98 11.55 5.61
N LYS A 83 10.16 10.60 5.15
CA LYS A 83 10.24 9.18 5.51
C LYS A 83 10.36 8.33 4.24
N PRO A 84 11.03 7.17 4.32
CA PRO A 84 11.17 6.30 3.15
C PRO A 84 9.81 5.72 2.75
N ALA A 85 9.53 5.70 1.46
CA ALA A 85 8.38 5.02 0.88
C ALA A 85 8.82 4.30 -0.39
N GLN A 86 8.49 3.01 -0.47
CA GLN A 86 8.87 2.19 -1.62
C GLN A 86 7.96 2.47 -2.82
N PRO A 87 8.47 2.41 -4.07
CA PRO A 87 7.72 2.80 -5.26
C PRO A 87 6.34 2.14 -5.37
N LEU A 88 6.23 0.84 -5.09
CA LEU A 88 4.97 0.11 -5.19
C LEU A 88 3.94 0.59 -4.14
N ALA A 89 4.37 0.92 -2.92
CA ALA A 89 3.48 1.47 -1.90
C ALA A 89 2.98 2.88 -2.26
N ILE A 90 3.82 3.71 -2.89
CA ILE A 90 3.45 5.06 -3.32
C ILE A 90 2.33 5.04 -4.38
N ILE A 91 2.38 4.10 -5.32
CA ILE A 91 1.39 4.01 -6.41
C ILE A 91 0.20 3.09 -6.09
N ALA A 92 0.16 2.50 -4.89
CA ALA A 92 -0.89 1.58 -4.51
C ALA A 92 -2.24 2.30 -4.44
N GLY A 93 -3.15 1.92 -5.33
CA GLY A 93 -4.48 2.51 -5.49
C GLY A 93 -4.58 3.59 -6.56
N ASP A 94 -3.50 4.05 -7.19
CA ASP A 94 -3.50 5.13 -8.21
C ASP A 94 -4.14 4.72 -9.57
N GLY A 95 -4.64 3.48 -9.67
CA GLY A 95 -5.40 2.99 -10.84
C GLY A 95 -4.55 2.55 -12.04
N ASP A 96 -3.26 2.90 -12.09
CA ASP A 96 -2.34 2.41 -13.12
C ASP A 96 -1.90 0.96 -12.86
N ASN A 97 -2.78 0.02 -13.20
CA ASN A 97 -2.58 -1.40 -12.97
C ASN A 97 -1.47 -1.99 -13.85
N GLN A 98 -1.18 -1.36 -15.00
CA GLN A 98 -0.09 -1.77 -15.87
C GLN A 98 1.26 -1.45 -15.23
N LEU A 99 1.43 -0.23 -14.71
CA LEU A 99 2.63 0.18 -13.99
C LEU A 99 2.82 -0.65 -12.71
N PHE A 100 1.74 -0.89 -11.97
CA PHE A 100 1.76 -1.72 -10.75
C PHE A 100 2.25 -3.15 -11.04
N SER A 101 1.68 -3.78 -12.07
CA SER A 101 2.08 -5.12 -12.53
C SER A 101 3.53 -5.14 -13.02
N LEU A 102 3.97 -4.08 -13.72
CA LEU A 102 5.35 -3.93 -14.19
C LEU A 102 6.33 -3.90 -13.02
N LEU A 103 6.10 -3.08 -11.99
CA LEU A 103 6.98 -3.01 -10.82
C LEU A 103 7.10 -4.37 -10.11
N LEU A 104 5.97 -5.06 -9.89
CA LEU A 104 5.96 -6.41 -9.32
C LEU A 104 6.77 -7.41 -10.16
N LYS A 105 6.61 -7.39 -11.49
CA LYS A 105 7.36 -8.23 -12.43
C LYS A 105 8.87 -8.01 -12.35
N TYR A 106 9.32 -6.79 -12.07
CA TYR A 106 10.72 -6.43 -11.90
C TYR A 106 11.18 -6.48 -10.43
N GLY A 107 10.45 -7.18 -9.56
CA GLY A 107 10.90 -7.53 -8.21
C GLY A 107 10.56 -6.50 -7.14
N ALA A 108 9.63 -5.57 -7.38
CA ALA A 108 9.06 -4.78 -6.30
C ALA A 108 8.41 -5.71 -5.28
N SER A 109 8.68 -5.48 -3.99
CA SER A 109 8.12 -6.27 -2.91
C SER A 109 6.61 -6.03 -2.81
N PRO A 110 5.76 -7.07 -2.79
CA PRO A 110 4.33 -6.91 -2.53
C PRO A 110 4.05 -6.38 -1.11
N ASP A 111 5.01 -6.57 -0.18
CA ASP A 111 4.98 -6.05 1.19
C ASP A 111 5.51 -4.62 1.30
N SER A 112 5.66 -3.93 0.16
CA SER A 112 6.17 -2.56 0.11
C SER A 112 5.46 -1.65 1.10
N ARG A 113 6.21 -0.76 1.75
CA ARG A 113 5.68 0.13 2.78
C ARG A 113 5.91 1.60 2.47
N ASP A 114 4.96 2.41 2.93
CA ASP A 114 5.16 3.82 3.19
C ASP A 114 5.42 4.01 4.69
N GLU A 115 6.68 4.28 5.06
CA GLU A 115 7.07 4.42 6.47
C GLU A 115 6.54 5.71 7.13
N SER A 116 6.01 6.66 6.33
CA SER A 116 5.41 7.87 6.88
C SER A 116 4.09 7.60 7.61
N THR A 117 3.31 6.65 7.09
CA THR A 117 2.07 6.15 7.69
C THR A 117 2.26 4.78 8.34
N GLY A 118 3.36 4.10 8.01
CA GLY A 118 3.61 2.70 8.28
C GLY A 118 2.70 1.77 7.50
N GLN A 119 1.98 2.24 6.47
CA GLN A 119 1.00 1.43 5.75
C GLN A 119 1.69 0.51 4.72
N PRO A 120 1.39 -0.80 4.71
CA PRO A 120 1.73 -1.68 3.61
C PRO A 120 0.93 -1.35 2.34
N ALA A 121 1.45 -1.64 1.15
CA ALA A 121 0.85 -1.32 -0.15
C ALA A 121 -0.61 -1.81 -0.28
N ILE A 122 -0.95 -2.96 0.30
CA ILE A 122 -2.32 -3.52 0.30
C ILE A 122 -3.36 -2.58 0.91
N PHE A 123 -2.96 -1.65 1.81
CA PHE A 123 -3.86 -0.65 2.37
C PHE A 123 -4.27 0.36 1.30
N GLY A 124 -3.32 0.81 0.46
CA GLY A 124 -3.60 1.74 -0.63
C GLY A 124 -4.60 1.16 -1.63
N THR A 125 -4.50 -0.14 -1.94
CA THR A 125 -5.45 -0.83 -2.84
C THR A 125 -6.84 -0.90 -2.23
N ILE A 126 -6.95 -1.20 -0.93
CA ILE A 126 -8.23 -1.20 -0.20
C ILE A 126 -8.81 0.20 -0.16
N GLY A 127 -8.03 1.22 0.23
CA GLY A 127 -8.50 2.61 0.37
C GLY A 127 -9.10 3.16 -0.92
N HIS A 128 -8.50 2.83 -2.07
CA HIS A 128 -8.96 3.27 -3.39
C HIS A 128 -9.92 2.29 -4.10
N ASP A 129 -10.34 1.21 -3.44
CA ASP A 129 -11.25 0.20 -4.03
C ASP A 129 -10.68 -0.52 -5.26
N ASN A 130 -9.34 -0.59 -5.36
CA ASN A 130 -8.66 -1.15 -6.50
C ASN A 130 -8.46 -2.66 -6.33
N TRP A 131 -9.51 -3.40 -6.64
CA TRP A 131 -9.55 -4.87 -6.62
C TRP A 131 -8.50 -5.52 -7.52
N GLN A 132 -8.15 -4.90 -8.66
CA GLN A 132 -7.16 -5.46 -9.55
C GLN A 132 -5.76 -5.46 -8.91
N GLN A 133 -5.33 -4.34 -8.33
CA GLN A 133 -4.04 -4.28 -7.63
C GLN A 133 -4.05 -5.12 -6.36
N PHE A 134 -5.16 -5.17 -5.62
CA PHE A 134 -5.30 -6.04 -4.47
C PHE A 134 -5.07 -7.51 -4.85
N ASN A 135 -5.70 -7.99 -5.93
CA ASN A 135 -5.51 -9.36 -6.40
C ASN A 135 -4.08 -9.59 -6.91
N LEU A 136 -3.46 -8.61 -7.58
CA LEU A 136 -2.04 -8.71 -7.96
C LEU A 136 -1.12 -8.86 -6.74
N LEU A 137 -1.35 -8.11 -5.66
CA LEU A 137 -0.57 -8.26 -4.43
C LEU A 137 -0.73 -9.68 -3.84
N LEU A 138 -1.95 -10.23 -3.85
CA LEU A 138 -2.19 -11.62 -3.42
C LEU A 138 -1.46 -12.63 -4.31
N GLU A 139 -1.49 -12.45 -5.63
CA GLU A 139 -0.80 -13.32 -6.60
C GLU A 139 0.72 -13.33 -6.38
N TYR A 140 1.29 -12.20 -5.97
CA TYR A 140 2.71 -12.06 -5.66
C TYR A 140 3.07 -12.41 -4.21
N GLY A 141 2.10 -12.86 -3.40
CA GLY A 141 2.35 -13.40 -2.06
C GLY A 141 2.51 -12.36 -0.95
N VAL A 142 1.77 -11.24 -1.03
CA VAL A 142 1.72 -10.24 0.05
C VAL A 142 1.34 -10.85 1.41
N ASP A 143 1.99 -10.39 2.47
CA ASP A 143 1.59 -10.65 3.85
C ASP A 143 0.33 -9.85 4.20
N ILE A 144 -0.82 -10.53 4.12
CA ILE A 144 -2.12 -9.94 4.47
C ILE A 144 -2.25 -9.57 5.97
N ASN A 145 -1.37 -10.10 6.83
CA ASN A 145 -1.36 -9.81 8.27
C ASN A 145 -0.47 -8.60 8.63
N ALA A 146 0.28 -8.06 7.67
CA ALA A 146 1.09 -6.87 7.89
C ALA A 146 0.24 -5.72 8.45
N THR A 147 0.74 -5.10 9.52
CA THR A 147 0.01 -4.04 10.23
C THR A 147 0.59 -2.66 10.02
N ASP A 148 -0.24 -1.62 10.04
CA ASP A 148 0.21 -0.23 10.07
C ASP A 148 0.84 0.19 11.43
N ASN A 149 1.27 1.45 11.55
CA ASN A 149 1.82 2.00 12.79
C ASN A 149 0.83 1.99 13.97
N SER A 150 -0.47 1.85 13.71
CA SER A 150 -1.52 1.69 14.73
C SER A 150 -1.77 0.22 15.09
N LYS A 151 -0.99 -0.73 14.55
CA LYS A 151 -1.21 -2.18 14.67
C LYS A 151 -2.55 -2.64 14.08
N ARG A 152 -3.10 -1.92 13.09
CA ARG A 152 -4.25 -2.40 12.31
C ARG A 152 -3.73 -3.27 11.17
N ASN A 153 -4.31 -4.44 10.96
CA ASN A 153 -4.10 -5.22 9.74
C ASN A 153 -5.08 -4.81 8.62
N ALA A 154 -4.95 -5.42 7.45
CA ALA A 154 -5.72 -5.06 6.27
C ALA A 154 -7.25 -5.23 6.46
N ALA A 155 -7.72 -6.27 7.14
CA ALA A 155 -9.16 -6.45 7.41
C ALA A 155 -9.71 -5.37 8.35
N LEU A 156 -8.99 -5.03 9.42
CA LEU A 156 -9.44 -3.97 10.32
C LEU A 156 -9.41 -2.59 9.64
N TYR A 157 -8.44 -2.36 8.76
CA TYR A 157 -8.41 -1.15 7.93
C TYR A 157 -9.61 -1.08 6.97
N ALA A 158 -9.90 -2.16 6.25
CA ALA A 158 -11.06 -2.26 5.35
C ALA A 158 -12.39 -2.02 6.09
N ALA A 159 -12.57 -2.62 7.27
CA ALA A 159 -13.74 -2.40 8.12
C ALA A 159 -13.89 -0.93 8.54
N SER A 160 -12.79 -0.24 8.87
CA SER A 160 -12.82 1.20 9.21
C SER A 160 -13.24 2.11 8.05
N LEU A 161 -13.21 1.60 6.82
CA LEU A 161 -13.68 2.27 5.60
C LEU A 161 -15.01 1.71 5.10
N MET A 162 -15.64 0.80 5.86
CA MET A 162 -16.87 0.08 5.51
C MET A 162 -16.76 -0.77 4.22
N LYS A 163 -15.54 -1.21 3.86
CA LYS A 163 -15.27 -2.03 2.68
C LYS A 163 -15.33 -3.52 3.00
N TYR A 164 -16.54 -4.00 3.26
CA TYR A 164 -16.77 -5.34 3.82
C TYR A 164 -16.58 -6.48 2.81
N ASP A 165 -16.64 -6.21 1.52
CA ASP A 165 -16.23 -7.10 0.45
C ASP A 165 -14.74 -7.51 0.57
N PHE A 166 -13.84 -6.55 0.81
CA PHE A 166 -12.43 -6.82 1.13
C PHE A 166 -12.29 -7.62 2.43
N VAL A 167 -13.05 -7.28 3.47
CA VAL A 167 -13.07 -8.03 4.74
C VAL A 167 -13.44 -9.50 4.50
N ILE A 168 -14.52 -9.76 3.77
CA ILE A 168 -14.97 -11.12 3.43
C ILE A 168 -13.88 -11.88 2.68
N LYS A 169 -13.28 -11.26 1.65
CA LYS A 169 -12.19 -11.86 0.88
C LYS A 169 -11.02 -12.25 1.79
N MET A 170 -10.58 -11.36 2.67
CA MET A 170 -9.45 -11.64 3.57
C MET A 170 -9.79 -12.68 4.65
N LEU A 171 -11.02 -12.70 5.18
CA LEU A 171 -11.48 -13.74 6.10
C LEU A 171 -11.50 -15.13 5.44
N ALA A 172 -11.86 -15.20 4.16
CA ALA A 172 -11.80 -16.42 3.37
C ALA A 172 -10.36 -16.87 3.08
N LEU A 173 -9.41 -15.92 2.98
CA LEU A 173 -7.97 -16.18 2.83
C LEU A 173 -7.26 -16.51 4.15
N GLY A 174 -7.97 -16.48 5.28
CA GLY A 174 -7.39 -16.84 6.58
C GLY A 174 -6.57 -15.74 7.23
N ILE A 175 -6.86 -14.46 6.96
CA ILE A 175 -6.28 -13.35 7.71
C ILE A 175 -6.49 -13.53 9.23
N GLU A 176 -5.55 -13.10 10.04
CA GLU A 176 -5.71 -13.06 11.49
C GLU A 176 -6.80 -12.03 11.85
N TYR A 177 -7.89 -12.49 12.45
CA TYR A 177 -9.11 -11.68 12.62
C TYR A 177 -9.41 -11.27 14.07
N ASP A 178 -8.74 -11.89 15.05
CA ASP A 178 -8.94 -11.63 16.49
C ASP A 178 -7.75 -10.87 17.09
N ILE A 179 -7.19 -9.93 16.33
CA ILE A 179 -6.06 -9.11 16.77
C ILE A 179 -6.53 -7.68 16.98
N PRO A 180 -6.34 -7.10 18.18
CA PRO A 180 -6.69 -5.71 18.41
C PRO A 180 -5.57 -4.77 18.01
N ASN A 181 -5.93 -3.61 17.45
CA ASN A 181 -4.97 -2.53 17.21
C ASN A 181 -4.44 -1.91 18.53
N LYS A 182 -3.58 -0.88 18.45
CA LYS A 182 -3.05 -0.17 19.63
C LYS A 182 -4.15 0.40 20.54
N GLY A 183 -5.27 0.82 19.96
CA GLY A 183 -6.44 1.33 20.70
C GLY A 183 -7.29 0.25 21.36
N GLY A 184 -7.03 -1.04 21.09
CA GLY A 184 -7.84 -2.17 21.57
C GLY A 184 -9.01 -2.54 20.66
N VAL A 185 -9.12 -1.94 19.48
CA VAL A 185 -10.21 -2.23 18.52
C VAL A 185 -9.88 -3.53 17.77
N THR A 186 -10.77 -4.52 17.85
CA THR A 186 -10.75 -5.75 17.04
C THR A 186 -11.64 -5.61 15.80
N LEU A 187 -11.48 -6.50 14.82
CA LEU A 187 -12.35 -6.56 13.65
C LEU A 187 -13.82 -6.77 14.05
N ALA A 188 -14.07 -7.67 15.01
CA ALA A 188 -15.40 -7.93 15.55
C ALA A 188 -16.02 -6.67 16.16
N HIS A 189 -15.25 -5.89 16.93
CA HIS A 189 -15.75 -4.65 17.53
C HIS A 189 -16.11 -3.60 16.47
N ALA A 190 -15.29 -3.47 15.41
CA ALA A 190 -15.58 -2.58 14.30
C ALA A 190 -16.89 -2.97 13.58
N ILE A 191 -17.04 -4.25 13.24
CA ILE A 191 -18.27 -4.81 12.63
C ILE A 191 -19.49 -4.54 13.50
N GLU A 192 -19.41 -4.82 14.80
CA GLU A 192 -20.55 -4.66 15.72
C GLU A 192 -20.94 -3.18 15.89
N THR A 193 -19.95 -2.29 15.90
CA THR A 193 -20.17 -0.84 15.98
C THR A 193 -20.89 -0.34 14.72
N ASP A 194 -20.42 -0.71 13.54
CA ASP A 194 -21.06 -0.35 12.28
C ASP A 194 -22.46 -0.96 12.17
N PHE A 195 -22.62 -2.22 12.58
CA PHE A 195 -23.92 -2.90 12.62
C PHE A 195 -24.92 -2.12 13.49
N ASN A 196 -24.51 -1.70 14.68
CA ASN A 196 -25.39 -1.00 15.62
C ASN A 196 -25.70 0.44 15.21
N ASN A 197 -24.71 1.18 14.70
CA ASN A 197 -24.89 2.56 14.27
C ASN A 197 -25.86 2.67 13.08
N HIS A 198 -25.83 1.70 12.17
CA HIS A 198 -26.57 1.76 10.93
C HIS A 198 -27.91 1.01 10.95
N ARG A 199 -28.11 0.04 11.87
CA ARG A 199 -29.40 -0.67 12.00
C ARG A 199 -30.60 0.25 12.25
N ARG A 200 -30.37 1.43 12.84
CA ARG A 200 -31.42 2.41 13.15
C ARG A 200 -31.57 3.51 12.10
N ASN A 201 -30.71 3.57 11.09
CA ASN A 201 -30.76 4.59 10.05
C ASN A 201 -31.59 4.08 8.86
N PRO A 202 -32.83 4.56 8.63
CA PRO A 202 -33.70 4.07 7.56
C PRO A 202 -33.17 4.37 6.16
N ASN A 203 -32.25 5.33 6.02
CA ASN A 203 -31.61 5.70 4.76
C ASN A 203 -30.29 4.96 4.52
N PHE A 204 -29.82 4.18 5.50
CA PHE A 204 -28.63 3.35 5.36
C PHE A 204 -29.03 1.88 5.34
N LYS A 205 -29.03 1.29 4.14
CA LYS A 205 -29.24 -0.14 4.02
C LYS A 205 -27.95 -0.84 4.45
N LEU A 206 -27.99 -1.49 5.61
CA LEU A 206 -26.90 -2.35 6.04
C LEU A 206 -26.62 -3.36 4.92
N SER A 207 -25.41 -3.33 4.40
CA SER A 207 -25.07 -4.16 3.25
C SER A 207 -25.05 -5.64 3.65
N ASP A 208 -25.39 -6.53 2.71
CA ASP A 208 -25.37 -7.97 2.97
C ASP A 208 -23.96 -8.45 3.33
N GLU A 209 -22.94 -7.71 2.89
CA GLU A 209 -21.53 -7.93 3.18
C GLU A 209 -21.21 -7.73 4.67
N VAL A 210 -21.75 -6.71 5.36
CA VAL A 210 -21.50 -6.54 6.80
C VAL A 210 -22.08 -7.70 7.60
N ARG A 211 -23.29 -8.14 7.23
CA ARG A 211 -23.96 -9.29 7.86
C ARG A 211 -23.17 -10.57 7.62
N LEU A 212 -22.67 -10.75 6.41
CA LEU A 212 -21.84 -11.90 6.05
C LEU A 212 -20.51 -11.87 6.79
N ALA A 213 -19.82 -10.74 6.87
CA ALA A 213 -18.58 -10.60 7.63
C ALA A 213 -18.79 -10.92 9.12
N LYS A 214 -19.87 -10.41 9.73
CA LYS A 214 -20.26 -10.77 11.10
C LYS A 214 -20.47 -12.28 11.26
N LYS A 215 -21.28 -12.87 10.37
CA LYS A 215 -21.57 -14.31 10.39
C LYS A 215 -20.28 -15.14 10.22
N MET A 216 -19.38 -14.74 9.33
CA MET A 216 -18.09 -15.43 9.14
C MET A 216 -17.25 -15.43 10.41
N LEU A 217 -17.29 -14.36 11.22
CA LEU A 217 -16.62 -14.33 12.52
C LEU A 217 -17.32 -15.21 13.57
N GLU A 218 -18.65 -15.22 13.60
CA GLU A 218 -19.44 -16.13 14.46
C GLU A 218 -19.14 -17.60 14.13
N ASP A 219 -19.13 -17.96 12.85
CA ASP A 219 -18.78 -19.30 12.34
C ASP A 219 -17.31 -19.69 12.69
N LYS A 220 -16.44 -18.69 12.88
CA LYS A 220 -15.05 -18.82 13.35
C LYS A 220 -14.91 -18.78 14.88
N GLY A 221 -16.03 -18.76 15.63
CA GLY A 221 -16.06 -18.85 17.10
C GLY A 221 -16.03 -17.52 17.84
N ILE A 222 -16.09 -16.38 17.15
CA ILE A 222 -16.14 -15.07 17.80
C ILE A 222 -17.55 -14.83 18.35
N SER A 223 -17.65 -14.51 19.64
CA SER A 223 -18.90 -14.15 20.28
C SER A 223 -19.23 -12.66 20.09
N PHE A 224 -20.50 -12.36 19.81
CA PHE A 224 -21.03 -11.00 19.77
C PHE A 224 -22.03 -10.76 20.92
N PRO A 225 -22.00 -9.59 21.60
CA PRO A 225 -21.07 -8.48 21.37
C PRO A 225 -19.64 -8.83 21.83
N PRO A 226 -18.61 -8.43 21.06
CA PRO A 226 -17.21 -8.68 21.42
C PRO A 226 -16.76 -7.71 22.53
N PRO A 227 -15.64 -8.00 23.22
CA PRO A 227 -15.07 -7.09 24.19
C PRO A 227 -14.84 -5.68 23.62
N THR A 228 -15.09 -4.68 24.44
CA THR A 228 -14.83 -3.29 24.10
C THR A 228 -13.32 -3.01 24.07
N PRO A 229 -12.87 -1.96 23.36
CA PRO A 229 -11.46 -1.55 23.38
C PRO A 229 -10.94 -1.20 24.78
N LYS A 230 -11.83 -0.84 25.73
CA LYS A 230 -11.47 -0.62 27.13
C LYS A 230 -11.16 -1.93 27.84
N GLU A 231 -12.00 -2.96 27.65
CA GLU A 231 -11.80 -4.29 28.25
C GLU A 231 -10.54 -4.96 27.70
N ILE A 232 -10.32 -4.92 26.38
CA ILE A 232 -9.10 -5.43 25.74
C ILE A 232 -7.84 -4.75 26.30
N ARG A 233 -7.86 -3.42 26.48
CA ARG A 233 -6.73 -2.69 27.08
C ARG A 233 -6.51 -3.03 28.55
N ALA A 234 -7.58 -3.29 29.30
CA ALA A 234 -7.46 -3.71 30.69
C ALA A 234 -6.79 -5.09 30.83
N GLN A 235 -7.11 -6.02 29.93
CA GLN A 235 -6.50 -7.35 29.87
C GLN A 235 -5.01 -7.33 29.50
N ARG A 236 -4.58 -6.37 28.68
CA ARG A 236 -3.16 -6.21 28.27
C ARG A 236 -2.23 -5.72 29.39
N ASN A 237 -2.79 -5.12 30.43
CA ASN A 237 -2.04 -4.49 31.52
C ASN A 237 -2.00 -5.38 32.79
N GLN A 238 -2.48 -6.61 32.70
CA GLN A 238 -2.42 -7.64 33.74
C GLN A 238 -1.33 -8.65 33.38
#